data_AF-A0A6J7QE70-F1
#
_entry.id   AF-A0A6J7QE70-F1
#
_cell.length_a   1.000
_cell.length_b   1.000
_cell.length_c   1.000
_cell.angle_alpha   90.00
_cell.angle_beta   90.00
_cell.angle_gamma   90.00
#
_symmetry.space_group_name_H-M   'P 1'
#
loop_
_entity.id
_entity.type
_entity.pdbx_description
1 polymer ?
#
loop_
_entity_poly.entity_id
_entity_poly.type
_entity_poly.pdbx_seq_one_letter_code
_entity_poly.pdbx_strand_id
1 'polypeptide(L)'
;MSESGIARKVDRLGRVVLPVEIRRSLGIEVGDLINVSVDGQRVVMRKVSSGCTFCDSPDQLREFADRLICEACVTRLTEGRPLT
;
A
#
# COMPACT_ATOMS: atom_id res chain seq x y z
N MET A 1 12.31 1.42 18.57
CA MET A 1 11.34 0.93 17.57
C MET A 1 11.14 -0.55 17.81
N SER A 2 9.97 -0.94 18.30
CA SER A 2 9.65 -2.34 18.56
C SER A 2 9.53 -3.09 17.23
N GLU A 3 10.52 -3.92 16.89
CA GLU A 3 10.45 -4.92 15.83
C GLU A 3 9.36 -5.95 16.19
N SER A 4 8.10 -5.62 15.96
CA SER A 4 6.95 -6.50 16.16
C SER A 4 6.81 -7.51 15.01
N GLY A 5 7.91 -8.15 14.63
CA GLY A 5 7.90 -9.19 13.62
C GLY A 5 7.20 -10.45 14.15
N ILE A 6 6.01 -10.75 13.66
CA ILE A 6 5.39 -12.06 13.86
C ILE A 6 5.98 -13.04 12.84
N ALA A 7 6.67 -14.07 13.33
CA ALA A 7 7.18 -15.14 12.47
C ALA A 7 6.04 -16.04 11.98
N ARG A 8 6.10 -16.41 10.69
CA ARG A 8 5.20 -17.37 10.05
C ARG A 8 6.01 -18.36 9.24
N LYS A 9 5.64 -19.64 9.35
CA LYS A 9 6.21 -20.69 8.50
C LYS A 9 5.70 -20.53 7.08
N VAL A 10 6.57 -20.81 6.13
CA VAL A 10 6.21 -20.98 4.73
C VAL A 10 5.45 -22.31 4.60
N ASP A 11 4.34 -22.32 3.85
CA ASP A 11 3.61 -23.55 3.59
C ASP A 11 4.31 -24.43 2.54
N ARG A 12 3.72 -25.58 2.23
CA ARG A 12 4.30 -26.54 1.26
C ARG A 12 4.38 -25.99 -0.17
N LEU A 13 3.69 -24.91 -0.48
CA LEU A 13 3.65 -24.28 -1.80
C LEU A 13 4.51 -23.02 -1.87
N GLY A 14 5.25 -22.68 -0.81
CA GLY A 14 6.07 -21.48 -0.78
C GLY A 14 5.32 -20.21 -0.37
N ARG A 15 4.08 -20.30 0.12
CA ARG A 15 3.27 -19.14 0.50
C ARG A 15 3.47 -18.76 1.96
N VAL A 16 3.32 -17.48 2.28
CA VAL A 16 3.32 -16.95 3.64
C VAL A 16 1.96 -16.35 3.96
N VAL A 17 1.43 -16.66 5.14
CA VAL A 17 0.14 -16.12 5.59
C VAL A 17 0.35 -14.76 6.26
N LEU A 18 -0.35 -13.73 5.77
CA LEU A 18 -0.40 -12.43 6.42
C LEU A 18 -1.44 -12.43 7.56
N PRO A 19 -1.04 -12.19 8.83
CA PRO A 19 -1.96 -12.11 9.96
C PRO A 19 -3.08 -11.10 9.74
N VAL A 20 -4.23 -11.33 10.39
CA VAL A 20 -5.44 -10.50 10.24
C VAL A 20 -5.20 -9.06 10.70
N GLU A 21 -4.34 -8.86 11.71
CA GLU A 21 -3.99 -7.56 12.26
C GLU A 21 -3.27 -6.71 11.22
N ILE A 22 -2.30 -7.30 10.51
CA ILE A 22 -1.55 -6.61 9.46
C ILE A 22 -2.45 -6.29 8.27
N ARG A 23 -3.31 -7.25 7.87
CA ARG A 23 -4.28 -7.02 6.80
C ARG A 23 -5.21 -5.84 7.10
N ARG A 24 -5.78 -5.78 8.31
CA ARG A 24 -6.66 -4.67 8.72
C ARG A 24 -5.93 -3.33 8.76
N SER A 25 -4.71 -3.31 9.31
CA SER A 25 -3.89 -2.09 9.37
C SER A 25 -3.55 -1.53 7.99
N LEU A 26 -3.31 -2.40 7.02
CA LEU A 26 -2.98 -2.03 5.64
C LEU A 26 -4.20 -1.98 4.70
N GLY A 27 -5.41 -2.21 5.23
CA GLY A 27 -6.65 -2.27 4.43
C GLY A 27 -6.60 -3.29 3.30
N ILE A 28 -5.96 -4.45 3.51
CA ILE A 28 -5.85 -5.53 2.51
C ILE A 28 -7.03 -6.51 2.65
N GLU A 29 -7.81 -6.62 1.58
CA GLU A 29 -8.96 -7.50 1.47
C GLU A 29 -8.69 -8.69 0.56
N VAL A 30 -9.62 -9.65 0.56
CA VAL A 30 -9.52 -10.83 -0.31
C VAL A 30 -9.74 -10.39 -1.76
N GLY A 31 -8.76 -10.69 -2.63
CA GLY A 31 -8.79 -10.30 -4.04
C GLY A 31 -7.97 -9.06 -4.38
N ASP A 32 -7.48 -8.33 -3.37
CA ASP A 32 -6.57 -7.21 -3.60
C ASP A 32 -5.28 -7.65 -4.28
N LEU A 33 -4.82 -6.85 -5.23
CA LEU A 33 -3.52 -7.02 -5.86
C LEU A 33 -2.43 -6.47 -4.94
N ILE A 34 -1.43 -7.30 -4.64
CA ILE A 34 -0.25 -6.92 -3.87
C ILE A 34 0.96 -6.98 -4.78
N ASN A 35 1.64 -5.86 -4.95
CA ASN A 35 2.95 -5.81 -5.58
C ASN A 35 3.99 -6.31 -4.57
N VAL A 36 4.81 -7.28 -5.00
CA VAL A 36 5.88 -7.87 -4.19
C VAL A 36 7.21 -7.59 -4.89
N SER A 37 8.10 -6.88 -4.22
CA SER A 37 9.44 -6.56 -4.71
C SER A 37 10.53 -6.98 -3.72
N VAL A 38 11.77 -7.02 -4.20
CA VAL A 38 12.94 -7.36 -3.40
C VAL A 38 13.79 -6.11 -3.21
N ASP A 39 14.12 -5.81 -1.95
CA ASP A 39 15.03 -4.74 -1.56
C ASP A 39 16.16 -5.34 -0.70
N GLY A 40 17.30 -5.61 -1.33
CA GLY A 40 18.40 -6.34 -0.72
C GLY A 40 18.00 -7.74 -0.26
N GLN A 41 18.01 -7.97 1.06
CA GLN A 41 17.56 -9.22 1.69
C GLN A 41 16.14 -9.14 2.26
N ARG A 42 15.36 -8.13 1.88
CA ARG A 42 14.00 -7.89 2.36
C ARG A 42 13.00 -8.08 1.24
N VAL A 43 11.85 -8.64 1.58
CA VAL A 43 10.67 -8.65 0.71
C VAL A 43 9.82 -7.44 1.09
N VAL A 44 9.53 -6.59 0.12
CA VAL A 44 8.67 -5.41 0.29
C VAL A 44 7.34 -5.69 -0.40
N MET A 45 6.25 -5.54 0.34
CA MET A 45 4.89 -5.74 -0.16
C MET A 45 4.14 -4.41 -0.16
N ARG A 46 3.47 -4.07 -1.26
CA ARG A 46 2.67 -2.85 -1.41
C ARG A 46 1.30 -3.21 -1.99
N LYS A 47 0.22 -2.74 -1.37
CA LYS A 47 -1.12 -2.85 -1.96
C LYS A 47 -1.16 -2.00 -3.24
N VAL A 48 -1.54 -2.62 -4.35
CA VAL A 48 -1.78 -1.90 -5.60
C VAL A 48 -3.07 -1.12 -5.41
N SER A 49 -2.96 0.20 -5.40
CA SER A 49 -4.12 1.10 -5.45
C SER A 49 -4.34 1.51 -6.89
N SER A 50 -5.59 1.48 -7.34
CA SER A 50 -6.02 2.02 -8.64
C SER A 50 -6.52 3.46 -8.55
N GLY A 51 -6.27 4.12 -7.42
CA GLY A 51 -6.85 5.40 -7.04
C GLY A 51 -5.82 6.31 -6.39
N CYS A 52 -6.21 7.56 -6.20
CA CYS A 52 -5.38 8.57 -5.58
C CYS A 52 -5.08 8.20 -4.12
N THR A 53 -3.81 8.21 -3.73
CA THR A 53 -3.31 7.92 -2.37
C THR A 53 -4.02 8.71 -1.27
N PHE A 54 -4.55 9.88 -1.60
CA PHE A 54 -5.15 10.82 -0.65
C PHE A 54 -6.67 10.75 -0.57
N CYS A 55 -7.35 10.37 -1.66
CA CYS A 55 -8.81 10.44 -1.73
C CYS A 55 -9.47 9.30 -2.50
N ASP A 56 -8.70 8.28 -2.88
CA ASP A 56 -9.08 7.07 -3.63
C ASP A 56 -9.78 7.31 -4.98
N SER A 57 -9.90 8.56 -5.43
CA SER A 57 -10.46 8.89 -6.75
C SER A 57 -9.62 8.25 -7.85
N PRO A 58 -10.24 7.58 -8.84
CA PRO A 58 -9.55 7.02 -10.00
C PRO A 58 -9.24 8.08 -11.09
N ASP A 59 -9.68 9.32 -10.89
CA ASP A 59 -9.65 10.35 -11.93
C ASP A 59 -8.28 11.03 -12.03
N GLN A 60 -7.80 11.24 -13.25
CA GLN A 60 -6.60 12.04 -13.58
C GLN A 60 -5.40 11.70 -12.69
N LEU A 61 -5.13 10.40 -12.52
CA LEU A 61 -4.03 9.91 -11.71
C LEU A 61 -2.69 10.17 -12.38
N ARG A 62 -1.75 10.67 -11.58
CA ARG A 62 -0.33 10.79 -11.93
C ARG A 62 0.49 9.98 -10.94
N GLU A 63 1.49 9.29 -11.45
CA GLU A 63 2.43 8.55 -10.62
C GLU A 63 3.52 9.49 -10.09
N PHE A 64 3.73 9.46 -8.77
CA PHE A 64 4.75 10.22 -8.06
C PHE A 64 5.31 9.38 -6.91
N ALA A 65 6.60 9.06 -6.95
CA ALA A 65 7.28 8.24 -5.94
C ALA A 65 6.56 6.91 -5.61
N ASP A 66 6.23 6.13 -6.66
CA ASP A 66 5.48 4.86 -6.59
C ASP A 66 4.07 4.98 -6.01
N ARG A 67 3.48 6.18 -6.05
CA ARG A 67 2.12 6.46 -5.56
C ARG A 67 1.31 7.16 -6.62
N LEU A 68 0.04 6.80 -6.75
CA LEU A 68 -0.88 7.49 -7.65
C LEU A 68 -1.51 8.66 -6.90
N ILE A 69 -1.51 9.85 -7.51
CA ILE A 69 -2.11 11.08 -6.96
C ILE A 69 -2.94 11.72 -8.06
N CYS A 70 -4.22 12.01 -7.79
CA CYS A 70 -5.07 12.74 -8.73
C CYS A 70 -4.71 14.23 -8.77
N GLU A 71 -4.96 14.87 -9.90
CA GLU A 71 -4.70 16.31 -10.09
C GLU A 71 -5.35 17.17 -9.00
N ALA A 72 -6.58 16.85 -8.58
CA ALA A 72 -7.26 17.55 -7.49
C ALA A 72 -6.51 17.48 -6.15
N CYS A 73 -5.81 16.39 -5.85
CA CYS A 73 -4.97 16.29 -4.66
C CYS A 73 -3.65 17.07 -4.82
N VAL A 74 -3.06 17.08 -6.02
CA VAL A 74 -1.87 17.90 -6.31
C VAL A 74 -2.19 19.37 -6.10
N THR A 75 -3.30 19.88 -6.65
CA THR A 75 -3.73 21.27 -6.47
C THR A 75 -3.94 21.61 -5.00
N ARG A 76 -4.61 20.75 -4.23
CA ARG A 76 -4.83 20.95 -2.80
C ARG A 76 -3.52 20.99 -2.00
N LEU A 77 -2.55 20.14 -2.34
CA LEU A 77 -1.22 20.14 -1.73
C LEU A 77 -0.47 21.44 -2.03
N THR A 78 -0.55 21.96 -3.26
CA THR A 78 0.09 23.24 -3.61
C THR A 78 -0.59 24.45 -2.95
N GLU A 79 -1.88 24.36 -2.66
CA GLU A 79 -2.65 25.42 -1.99
C GLU A 79 -2.60 25.33 -0.46
N GLY A 80 -2.01 24.28 0.10
CA GLY A 80 -1.92 24.08 1.55
C GLY A 80 -3.25 23.76 2.25
N ARG A 81 -4.26 23.24 1.53
CA ARG A 81 -5.56 22.86 2.10
C ARG A 81 -5.59 21.38 2.51
N PRO A 82 -5.81 21.06 3.81
CA PRO A 82 -5.94 19.68 4.26
C PRO A 82 -7.26 19.03 3.81
N LEU A 83 -7.27 17.70 3.76
CA LEU A 83 -8.47 16.89 3.62
C LEU A 83 -9.26 16.96 4.94
N THR A 84 -10.40 17.64 4.93
CA THR A 84 -11.43 17.53 5.98
C THR A 84 -12.26 16.28 5.78
#